data_AF-A0A507SK58-F1
#
_entry.id   AF-A0A507SK58-F1
#
_cell.length_a   1.000
_cell.length_b   1.000
_cell.length_c   1.000
_cell.angle_alpha   90.00
_cell.angle_beta   90.00
_cell.angle_gamma   90.00
#
_symmetry.space_group_name_H-M   'P 1'
#
loop_
_entity.id
_entity.type
_entity.pdbx_description
1 polymer ?
#
loop_
_entity_poly.entity_id
_entity_poly.type
_entity_poly.pdbx_seq_one_letter_code
_entity_poly.pdbx_strand_id
1 'polypeptide(L)'
;MIIDVSQGFIDNSYNELSKNRGAHVNNEIIYDHIKTLLIFENIIADDAKISWRIIKEKFQGIVLDEKKIVYFTQFLTLNGKTKSRNTFASQNINPIYKYANKNEIFDISVSLNPFDLQHYPIKLPRTIIKDLSSFKTQGITINKSLQSDKIISFTSINQYVQIRNELRKSTNYNRNSTLIKIFDDLNIITVYGNFDGASGVDTLNCLRLINNLRNSSTNIKEFWTLNIGTDVPSKKIIKYIEEELQFKYIHNHMINGVPVLRQFLNSQITNEPKEYNAETIKRNQPFFIQNILRKYKEYNINTCFCCSYSIVNNLIASHIHRFADIRKEFEDNKIDAIKATELSISGDNGFMLCPNHDKEFENGQIYFDVNSLKMVASDINEAAQKDYINSLIVMQPIPKDLLNDLFLSNVQKHITRTKANH
;
A
#
# COMPACT_ATOMS: atom_id res chain seq x y z
N MET A 1 0.75 41.60 -9.32
CA MET A 1 0.60 40.18 -8.91
C MET A 1 1.02 40.07 -7.46
N ILE A 2 0.27 39.32 -6.67
CA ILE A 2 0.63 38.99 -5.29
C ILE A 2 1.28 37.60 -5.30
N ILE A 3 2.43 37.49 -4.65
CA ILE A 3 3.11 36.22 -4.44
C ILE A 3 3.25 35.96 -2.95
N ASP A 4 2.57 34.91 -2.50
CA ASP A 4 2.64 34.43 -1.13
C ASP A 4 3.75 33.38 -1.00
N VAL A 5 4.79 33.68 -0.24
CA VAL A 5 5.91 32.78 0.00
C VAL A 5 5.68 32.02 1.30
N SER A 6 5.76 30.68 1.22
CA SER A 6 5.63 29.84 2.40
C SER A 6 6.78 30.06 3.38
N GLN A 7 6.46 30.27 4.67
CA GLN A 7 7.44 30.35 5.75
C GLN A 7 8.36 29.12 5.75
N GLY A 8 7.84 27.92 5.46
CA GLY A 8 8.65 26.71 5.37
C GLY A 8 9.75 26.79 4.31
N PHE A 9 9.51 27.47 3.19
CA PHE A 9 10.54 27.70 2.17
C PHE A 9 11.58 28.72 2.63
N ILE A 10 11.13 29.82 3.25
CA ILE A 10 12.00 30.83 3.85
C ILE A 10 12.95 30.20 4.88
N ASP A 11 12.41 29.48 5.86
CA ASP A 11 13.17 28.83 6.93
C ASP A 11 14.17 27.82 6.38
N ASN A 12 13.77 27.02 5.39
CA ASN A 12 14.65 26.03 4.77
C ASN A 12 15.78 26.71 3.97
N SER A 13 15.47 27.81 3.28
CA SER A 13 16.46 28.58 2.51
C SER A 13 17.49 29.23 3.44
N TYR A 14 17.04 29.83 4.54
CA TYR A 14 17.93 30.34 5.59
C TYR A 14 18.82 29.23 6.15
N ASN A 15 18.24 28.12 6.60
CA ASN A 15 19.02 27.03 7.18
C ASN A 15 20.05 26.47 6.20
N GLU A 16 19.67 26.22 4.95
CA GLU A 16 20.58 25.64 3.96
C GLU A 16 21.66 26.62 3.52
N LEU A 17 21.31 27.87 3.21
CA LEU A 17 22.27 28.83 2.66
C LEU A 17 23.19 29.40 3.75
N SER A 18 22.64 29.80 4.90
CA SER A 18 23.44 30.41 5.96
C SER A 18 24.24 29.38 6.75
N LYS A 19 23.62 28.29 7.20
CA LYS A 19 24.29 27.32 8.08
C LYS A 19 25.13 26.31 7.32
N ASN A 20 24.64 25.81 6.18
CA ASN A 20 25.34 24.74 5.46
C ASN A 20 26.28 25.26 4.37
N ARG A 21 26.05 26.47 3.83
CA ARG A 21 26.88 27.05 2.76
C ARG A 21 27.60 28.34 3.16
N GLY A 22 27.39 28.86 4.37
CA GLY A 22 28.03 30.09 4.86
C GLY A 22 27.65 31.35 4.09
N ALA A 23 26.53 31.33 3.35
CA ALA A 23 26.09 32.46 2.55
C ALA A 23 25.18 33.39 3.36
N HIS A 24 25.39 34.70 3.21
CA HIS A 24 24.44 35.68 3.72
C HIS A 24 23.20 35.69 2.82
N VAL A 25 22.05 35.28 3.35
CA VAL A 25 20.77 35.33 2.64
C VAL A 25 19.77 36.17 3.44
N ASN A 26 18.91 36.90 2.74
CA ASN A 26 17.77 37.61 3.32
C ASN A 26 16.53 37.39 2.43
N ASN A 27 15.37 37.92 2.82
CA ASN A 27 14.13 37.75 2.07
C ASN A 27 14.21 38.34 0.65
N GLU A 28 14.87 39.49 0.47
CA GLU A 28 15.01 40.13 -0.85
C GLU A 28 15.77 39.22 -1.82
N ILE A 29 16.87 38.62 -1.39
CA ILE A 29 17.64 37.66 -2.19
C ILE A 29 16.77 36.44 -2.55
N ILE A 30 15.97 35.94 -1.61
CA ILE A 30 15.05 34.82 -1.87
C ILE A 30 14.01 35.20 -2.93
N TYR A 31 13.42 36.39 -2.80
CA TYR A 31 12.41 36.91 -3.72
C TYR A 31 12.98 37.10 -5.13
N ASP A 32 14.20 37.62 -5.26
CA ASP A 32 14.87 37.78 -6.55
C ASP A 32 15.13 36.44 -7.25
N HIS A 33 15.56 35.41 -6.50
CA HIS A 33 15.73 34.07 -7.07
C HIS A 33 14.39 33.47 -7.51
N ILE A 34 13.33 33.62 -6.70
CA ILE A 34 11.98 33.19 -7.08
C ILE A 34 11.56 33.91 -8.36
N LYS A 35 11.67 35.24 -8.43
CA LYS A 35 11.30 36.04 -9.59
C LYS A 35 12.05 35.56 -10.84
N THR A 36 13.36 35.37 -10.73
CA THR A 36 14.22 34.89 -11.82
C THR A 36 13.76 33.54 -12.35
N LEU A 37 13.43 32.60 -11.46
CA LEU A 37 12.90 31.30 -11.84
C LEU A 37 11.55 31.42 -12.56
N LEU A 38 10.61 32.20 -12.02
CA LEU A 38 9.28 32.35 -12.61
C LEU A 38 9.34 33.00 -14.00
N ILE A 39 10.25 33.95 -14.23
CA ILE A 39 10.51 34.53 -15.56
C ILE A 39 11.09 33.47 -16.50
N PHE A 40 12.11 32.72 -16.06
CA PHE A 40 12.73 31.67 -16.87
C PHE A 40 11.71 30.61 -17.35
N GLU A 41 10.72 30.32 -16.50
CA GLU A 41 9.63 29.37 -16.77
C GLU A 41 8.45 29.98 -17.53
N ASN A 42 8.51 31.28 -17.86
CA ASN A 42 7.43 32.04 -18.49
C ASN A 42 6.11 32.03 -17.68
N ILE A 43 6.21 31.92 -16.35
CA ILE A 43 5.04 32.00 -15.45
C ILE A 43 4.63 33.46 -15.24
N ILE A 44 5.61 34.38 -15.24
CA ILE A 44 5.40 35.83 -15.15
C ILE A 44 6.22 36.56 -16.21
N ALA A 45 5.84 37.79 -16.54
CA ALA A 45 6.64 38.69 -17.36
C ALA A 45 7.83 39.27 -16.58
N ASP A 46 8.89 39.67 -17.30
CA ASP A 46 10.12 40.22 -16.70
C ASP A 46 9.85 41.54 -15.92
N ASP A 47 8.97 42.37 -16.48
CA ASP A 47 8.53 43.65 -15.93
C ASP A 47 7.37 43.52 -14.93
N ALA A 48 7.00 42.30 -14.53
CA ALA A 48 5.89 42.07 -13.61
C ALA A 48 6.13 42.78 -12.27
N LYS A 49 5.14 43.60 -11.88
CA LYS A 49 5.08 44.23 -10.55
C LYS A 49 4.56 43.23 -9.52
N ILE A 50 5.44 42.85 -8.58
CA ILE A 50 5.17 41.82 -7.58
C ILE A 50 5.02 42.46 -6.19
N SER A 51 3.98 42.07 -5.48
CA SER A 51 3.84 42.31 -4.04
C SER A 51 4.07 40.99 -3.30
N TRP A 52 5.08 40.96 -2.43
CA TRP A 52 5.46 39.77 -1.68
C TRP A 52 4.78 39.74 -0.32
N ARG A 53 4.17 38.61 0.05
CA ARG A 53 3.71 38.35 1.41
C ARG A 53 4.28 37.02 1.89
N ILE A 54 4.50 36.88 3.20
CA ILE A 54 4.88 35.60 3.80
C ILE A 54 3.66 34.98 4.45
N ILE A 55 3.38 33.72 4.15
CA ILE A 55 2.28 32.95 4.75
C ILE A 55 2.83 31.90 5.71
N LYS A 56 2.11 31.66 6.82
CA LYS A 56 2.50 30.73 7.90
C LYS A 56 2.26 29.27 7.55
N GLU A 57 2.71 28.87 6.36
CA GLU A 57 2.62 27.51 5.85
C GLU A 57 3.98 26.83 5.85
N LYS A 58 3.98 25.49 5.82
CA LYS A 58 5.20 24.67 5.99
C LYS A 58 5.69 24.00 4.71
N PHE A 59 5.03 24.21 3.57
CA PHE A 59 5.45 23.60 2.30
C PHE A 59 6.63 24.34 1.68
N GLN A 60 7.32 23.72 0.71
CA GLN A 60 8.43 24.34 -0.01
C GLN A 60 7.91 24.98 -1.31
N GLY A 61 7.49 26.25 -1.29
CA GLY A 61 6.93 26.85 -2.49
C GLY A 61 6.27 28.21 -2.28
N ILE A 62 5.49 28.61 -3.29
CA ILE A 62 4.73 29.85 -3.32
C ILE A 62 3.29 29.64 -3.78
N VAL A 63 2.45 30.64 -3.54
CA VAL A 63 1.12 30.77 -4.14
C VAL A 63 1.06 32.05 -4.96
N LEU A 64 0.58 31.96 -6.19
CA LEU A 64 0.42 33.07 -7.14
C LEU A 64 -1.05 33.48 -7.19
N ASP A 65 -1.34 34.73 -6.82
CA ASP A 65 -2.69 35.34 -6.84
C ASP A 65 -3.78 34.42 -6.27
N GLU A 66 -3.46 33.62 -5.24
CA GLU A 66 -4.36 32.66 -4.59
C GLU A 66 -4.96 31.58 -5.52
N LYS A 67 -4.42 31.43 -6.73
CA LYS A 67 -4.97 30.56 -7.79
C LYS A 67 -4.05 29.42 -8.21
N LYS A 68 -2.75 29.56 -7.99
CA LYS A 68 -1.75 28.58 -8.42
C LYS A 68 -0.71 28.36 -7.34
N ILE A 69 -0.36 27.10 -7.10
CA ILE A 69 0.76 26.74 -6.23
C ILE A 69 1.95 26.31 -7.08
N VAL A 70 3.12 26.87 -6.79
CA VAL A 70 4.39 26.41 -7.36
C VAL A 70 5.19 25.74 -6.25
N TYR A 71 5.30 24.42 -6.32
CA TYR A 71 6.17 23.64 -5.44
C TYR A 71 7.61 23.74 -5.91
N PHE A 72 8.50 24.14 -5.03
CA PHE A 72 9.93 24.10 -5.27
C PHE A 72 10.52 22.80 -4.78
N THR A 73 11.43 22.30 -5.60
CA THR A 73 12.20 21.16 -5.21
C THR A 73 13.19 21.44 -4.05
N GLN A 74 13.75 20.38 -3.44
CA GLN A 74 14.83 20.56 -2.45
C GLN A 74 16.12 21.03 -3.12
N PHE A 75 16.98 21.69 -2.34
CA PHE A 75 18.31 22.12 -2.77
C PHE A 75 19.15 20.97 -3.33
N LEU A 76 19.79 21.20 -4.47
CA LEU A 76 20.85 20.37 -5.00
C LEU A 76 22.11 20.47 -4.12
N THR A 77 23.05 19.56 -4.34
CA THR A 77 24.43 19.73 -3.87
C THR A 77 25.10 20.87 -4.64
N LEU A 78 26.23 21.37 -4.12
CA LEU A 78 27.02 22.42 -4.79
C LEU A 78 27.44 22.07 -6.22
N ASN A 79 27.50 20.77 -6.55
CA ASN A 79 27.82 20.26 -7.89
C ASN A 79 26.58 20.05 -8.78
N GLY A 80 25.43 20.62 -8.42
CA GLY A 80 24.17 20.43 -9.15
C GLY A 80 23.64 19.00 -9.14
N LYS A 81 24.09 18.16 -8.21
CA LYS A 81 23.60 16.76 -8.05
C LYS A 81 22.52 16.69 -6.97
N THR A 82 21.59 15.76 -7.12
CA THR A 82 20.56 15.50 -6.11
C THR A 82 21.18 14.99 -4.81
N LYS A 83 20.76 15.54 -3.66
CA LYS A 83 21.35 15.20 -2.34
C LYS A 83 21.02 13.78 -1.85
N SER A 84 19.90 13.21 -2.29
CA SER A 84 19.40 11.91 -1.88
C SER A 84 18.38 11.36 -2.89
N ARG A 85 18.07 10.06 -2.81
CA ARG A 85 16.98 9.44 -3.60
C ARG A 85 15.61 10.03 -3.25
N ASN A 86 15.46 10.57 -2.04
CA ASN A 86 14.27 11.23 -1.52
C ASN A 86 14.20 12.72 -1.88
N THR A 87 15.16 13.22 -2.66
CA THR A 87 15.34 14.66 -2.87
C THR A 87 14.19 15.32 -3.60
N PHE A 88 13.28 14.58 -4.25
CA PHE A 88 12.10 15.19 -4.87
C PHE A 88 10.73 14.57 -4.50
N ALA A 89 9.85 15.50 -4.11
CA ALA A 89 8.41 15.59 -4.25
C ALA A 89 7.51 14.52 -3.61
N SER A 90 7.73 13.21 -3.76
CA SER A 90 6.73 12.25 -3.27
C SER A 90 6.52 12.41 -1.75
N GLN A 91 7.60 12.48 -0.98
CA GLN A 91 7.55 12.59 0.48
C GLN A 91 7.09 13.95 1.03
N ASN A 92 7.19 15.02 0.23
CA ASN A 92 6.99 16.41 0.67
C ASN A 92 5.82 17.13 -0.01
N ILE A 93 5.10 16.46 -0.92
CA ILE A 93 3.95 17.05 -1.62
C ILE A 93 2.66 17.04 -0.79
N ASN A 94 2.57 16.20 0.25
CA ASN A 94 1.37 16.11 1.09
C ASN A 94 0.95 17.44 1.76
N PRO A 95 1.88 18.22 2.35
CA PRO A 95 1.56 19.57 2.83
C PRO A 95 0.93 20.48 1.76
N ILE A 96 1.33 20.32 0.50
CA ILE A 96 0.78 21.10 -0.61
C ILE A 96 -0.64 20.65 -0.91
N TYR A 97 -0.89 19.35 -1.07
CA TYR A 97 -2.25 18.86 -1.27
C TYR A 97 -3.19 19.28 -0.14
N LYS A 98 -2.71 19.27 1.11
CA LYS A 98 -3.49 19.75 2.25
C LYS A 98 -3.83 21.24 2.13
N TYR A 99 -2.87 22.06 1.71
CA TYR A 99 -3.08 23.49 1.51
C TYR A 99 -4.00 23.77 0.31
N ALA A 100 -3.74 23.13 -0.83
CA ALA A 100 -4.56 23.19 -2.04
C ALA A 100 -6.02 22.87 -1.75
N ASN A 101 -6.30 21.73 -1.10
CA ASN A 101 -7.67 21.33 -0.78
C ASN A 101 -8.35 22.30 0.20
N LYS A 102 -7.62 22.81 1.20
CA LYS A 102 -8.17 23.77 2.17
C LYS A 102 -8.59 25.09 1.52
N ASN A 103 -7.89 25.51 0.47
CA ASN A 103 -8.09 26.80 -0.19
C ASN A 103 -8.67 26.66 -1.61
N GLU A 104 -9.11 25.46 -2.00
CA GLU A 104 -9.69 25.17 -3.32
C GLU A 104 -8.79 25.54 -4.50
N ILE A 105 -7.47 25.32 -4.36
CA ILE A 105 -6.48 25.61 -5.39
C ILE A 105 -6.11 24.32 -6.13
N PHE A 106 -6.49 24.23 -7.42
CA PHE A 106 -6.28 23.04 -8.23
C PHE A 106 -5.15 23.16 -9.25
N ASP A 107 -4.67 24.37 -9.58
CA ASP A 107 -3.47 24.54 -10.41
C ASP A 107 -2.22 24.38 -9.53
N ILE A 108 -1.63 23.19 -9.59
CA ILE A 108 -0.38 22.87 -8.91
C ILE A 108 0.68 22.60 -9.96
N SER A 109 1.84 23.22 -9.77
CA SER A 109 3.03 23.00 -10.60
C SER A 109 4.28 22.73 -9.76
N VAL A 110 5.28 22.11 -10.38
CA VAL A 110 6.56 21.81 -9.74
C VAL A 110 7.70 22.42 -10.54
N SER A 111 8.57 23.15 -9.85
CA SER A 111 9.77 23.78 -10.40
C SER A 111 11.00 23.37 -9.60
N LEU A 112 12.17 23.49 -10.24
CA LEU A 112 13.46 23.44 -9.55
C LEU A 112 13.51 24.46 -8.42
N ASN A 113 14.29 24.19 -7.39
CA ASN A 113 14.58 25.18 -6.36
C ASN A 113 15.16 26.46 -7.01
N PRO A 114 14.65 27.66 -6.67
CA PRO A 114 15.11 28.92 -7.26
C PRO A 114 16.64 29.13 -7.19
N PHE A 115 17.29 28.64 -6.13
CA PHE A 115 18.74 28.77 -5.95
C PHE A 115 19.58 27.82 -6.79
N ASP A 116 18.96 26.83 -7.44
CA ASP A 116 19.64 25.83 -8.25
C ASP A 116 19.49 26.08 -9.75
N LEU A 117 18.81 27.16 -10.17
CA LEU A 117 18.56 27.49 -11.58
C LEU A 117 19.86 27.61 -12.39
N GLN A 118 20.94 28.08 -11.78
CA GLN A 118 22.29 28.15 -12.37
C GLN A 118 22.83 26.79 -12.84
N HIS A 119 22.28 25.68 -12.34
CA HIS A 119 22.67 24.32 -12.73
C HIS A 119 21.82 23.77 -13.89
N TYR A 120 20.90 24.55 -14.45
CA TYR A 120 20.10 24.15 -15.60
C TYR A 120 20.97 24.06 -16.88
N PRO A 121 20.81 23.00 -17.71
CA PRO A 121 19.92 21.86 -17.53
C PRO A 121 20.48 20.84 -16.53
N ILE A 122 19.65 20.41 -15.59
CA ILE A 122 20.05 19.43 -14.56
C ILE A 122 20.01 17.99 -15.08
N LYS A 123 20.91 17.13 -14.58
CA LYS A 123 20.81 15.69 -14.89
C LYS A 123 19.82 15.01 -13.93
N LEU A 124 18.66 14.60 -14.44
CA LEU A 124 17.62 13.91 -13.66
C LEU A 124 17.86 12.39 -13.59
N PRO A 125 18.03 11.80 -12.40
CA PRO A 125 18.03 10.34 -12.22
C PRO A 125 16.69 9.70 -12.63
N ARG A 126 16.72 8.44 -13.08
CA ARG A 126 15.51 7.70 -13.51
C ARG A 126 14.42 7.63 -12.42
N THR A 127 14.80 7.54 -11.15
CA THR A 127 13.85 7.54 -10.03
C THR A 127 13.05 8.84 -9.94
N ILE A 128 13.72 9.96 -10.22
CA ILE A 128 13.10 11.29 -10.21
C ILE A 128 12.22 11.48 -11.44
N ILE A 129 12.66 11.02 -12.61
CA ILE A 129 11.83 11.02 -13.81
C ILE A 129 10.53 10.25 -13.54
N LYS A 130 10.59 9.07 -12.90
CA LYS A 130 9.40 8.32 -12.48
C LYS A 130 8.50 9.13 -11.53
N ASP A 131 9.06 9.84 -10.55
CA ASP A 131 8.26 10.67 -9.63
C ASP A 131 7.58 11.83 -10.37
N LEU A 132 8.30 12.55 -11.24
CA LEU A 132 7.73 13.64 -12.04
C LEU A 132 6.67 13.14 -13.02
N SER A 133 6.89 11.98 -13.66
CA SER A 133 5.86 11.30 -14.46
C SER A 133 4.63 10.94 -13.63
N SER A 134 4.81 10.55 -12.36
CA SER A 134 3.69 10.24 -11.46
C SER A 134 2.86 11.49 -11.17
N PHE A 135 3.50 12.64 -10.92
CA PHE A 135 2.78 13.91 -10.73
C PHE A 135 2.09 14.39 -12.00
N LYS A 136 2.74 14.26 -13.16
CA LYS A 136 2.15 14.62 -14.44
C LYS A 136 0.90 13.80 -14.74
N THR A 137 0.92 12.50 -14.45
CA THR A 137 -0.29 11.65 -14.50
C THR A 137 -1.36 12.07 -13.49
N GLN A 138 -0.97 12.67 -12.38
CA GLN A 138 -1.90 13.22 -11.37
C GLN A 138 -2.41 14.64 -11.71
N GLY A 139 -2.09 15.18 -12.88
CA GLY A 139 -2.54 16.51 -13.31
C GLY A 139 -1.68 17.66 -12.81
N ILE A 140 -0.55 17.38 -12.15
CA ILE A 140 0.40 18.41 -11.72
C ILE A 140 1.27 18.82 -12.91
N THR A 141 1.40 20.13 -13.12
CA THR A 141 2.25 20.68 -14.18
C THR A 141 3.73 20.56 -13.81
N ILE A 142 4.54 20.00 -14.71
CA ILE A 142 6.00 19.99 -14.56
C ILE A 142 6.56 21.17 -15.35
N ASN A 143 7.24 22.10 -14.68
CA ASN A 143 7.71 23.32 -15.31
C ASN A 143 9.07 23.12 -16.02
N LYS A 144 9.43 24.10 -16.86
CA LYS A 144 10.59 24.06 -17.76
C LYS A 144 11.92 23.81 -17.05
N SER A 145 12.12 24.33 -15.84
CA SER A 145 13.36 24.13 -15.07
C SER A 145 13.64 22.65 -14.74
N LEU A 146 12.63 21.79 -14.85
CA LEU A 146 12.72 20.34 -14.67
C LEU A 146 12.67 19.56 -16.00
N GLN A 147 12.92 20.22 -17.12
CA GLN A 147 12.89 19.61 -18.46
C GLN A 147 11.56 18.90 -18.75
N SER A 148 10.46 19.63 -18.60
CA SER A 148 9.07 19.21 -18.80
C SER A 148 8.84 18.29 -20.00
N ASP A 149 9.56 18.55 -21.11
CA ASP A 149 9.42 17.83 -22.39
C ASP A 149 9.93 16.39 -22.32
N LYS A 150 10.83 16.10 -21.37
CA LYS A 150 11.36 14.74 -21.12
C LYS A 150 10.49 13.94 -20.16
N ILE A 151 9.50 14.57 -19.54
CA ILE A 151 8.64 13.93 -18.54
C ILE A 151 7.30 13.57 -19.18
N ILE A 152 7.03 12.27 -19.29
CA ILE A 152 5.84 11.73 -19.94
C ILE A 152 4.94 11.11 -18.87
N SER A 153 3.62 11.34 -18.97
CA SER A 153 2.64 10.71 -18.09
C SER A 153 2.60 9.20 -18.31
N PHE A 154 2.37 8.44 -17.25
CA PHE A 154 1.96 7.05 -17.37
C PHE A 154 0.58 6.96 -18.04
N THR A 155 0.43 5.99 -18.94
CA THR A 155 -0.81 5.71 -19.66
C THR A 155 -1.55 4.50 -19.11
N SER A 156 -0.88 3.62 -18.36
CA SER A 156 -1.48 2.44 -17.75
C SER A 156 -0.82 2.05 -16.42
N ILE A 157 -1.57 1.29 -15.60
CA ILE A 157 -1.05 0.73 -14.35
C ILE A 157 0.15 -0.20 -14.64
N ASN A 158 0.07 -1.02 -15.70
CA ASN A 158 1.13 -1.97 -16.06
C ASN A 158 2.44 -1.25 -16.38
N GLN A 159 2.38 -0.14 -17.12
CA GLN A 159 3.56 0.67 -17.43
C GLN A 159 4.21 1.22 -16.14
N TYR A 160 3.39 1.73 -15.22
CA TYR A 160 3.89 2.22 -13.92
C TYR A 160 4.56 1.11 -13.10
N VAL A 161 3.90 -0.05 -13.00
CA VAL A 161 4.42 -1.22 -12.25
C VAL A 161 5.73 -1.73 -12.86
N GLN A 162 5.81 -1.82 -14.19
CA GLN A 162 7.02 -2.25 -14.89
C GLN A 162 8.21 -1.34 -14.55
N ILE A 163 8.06 -0.02 -14.71
CA ILE A 163 9.12 0.94 -14.42
C ILE A 163 9.54 0.87 -12.94
N ARG A 164 8.57 0.72 -12.02
CA ARG A 164 8.88 0.56 -10.59
C ARG A 164 9.69 -0.71 -10.32
N ASN A 165 9.39 -1.81 -11.00
CA ASN A 165 10.11 -3.08 -10.87
C ASN A 165 11.53 -3.01 -11.47
N GLU A 166 11.72 -2.34 -12.61
CA GLU A 166 13.04 -2.13 -13.22
C GLU A 166 13.96 -1.29 -12.32
N LEU A 167 13.42 -0.20 -11.76
CA LEU A 167 14.15 0.64 -10.79
C LEU A 167 14.50 -0.11 -9.51
N ARG A 168 13.67 -1.07 -9.11
CA ARG A 168 13.97 -1.96 -7.99
C ARG A 168 15.13 -2.91 -8.29
N LYS A 169 15.18 -3.53 -9.49
CA LYS A 169 16.27 -4.45 -9.87
C LYS A 169 17.63 -3.77 -9.89
N SER A 170 17.68 -2.49 -10.28
CA SER A 170 18.92 -1.72 -10.42
C SER A 170 19.53 -1.17 -9.11
N THR A 171 18.86 -1.27 -7.96
CA THR A 171 19.24 -0.51 -6.74
C THR A 171 19.78 -1.33 -5.56
N ASN A 172 20.18 -2.59 -5.77
CA ASN A 172 20.48 -3.60 -4.74
C ASN A 172 19.27 -3.88 -3.83
N TYR A 173 18.65 -5.03 -4.10
CA TYR A 173 17.45 -5.60 -3.49
C TYR A 173 17.37 -5.41 -1.96
N ASN A 174 16.27 -4.81 -1.46
CA ASN A 174 15.66 -4.97 -0.10
C ASN A 174 15.05 -3.70 0.51
N ARG A 175 15.08 -2.53 -0.16
CA ARG A 175 14.71 -1.26 0.51
C ARG A 175 13.40 -0.60 0.07
N ASN A 176 12.64 -1.18 -0.86
CA ASN A 176 11.35 -0.60 -1.24
C ASN A 176 10.23 -1.09 -0.33
N SER A 177 9.60 -0.15 0.36
CA SER A 177 8.48 -0.35 1.29
C SER A 177 7.14 -0.58 0.61
N THR A 178 7.05 -0.39 -0.71
CA THR A 178 5.80 -0.55 -1.48
C THR A 178 6.01 -1.50 -2.67
N LEU A 179 5.27 -2.61 -2.66
CA LEU A 179 5.19 -3.62 -3.72
C LEU A 179 3.78 -3.64 -4.31
N ILE A 180 3.69 -3.81 -5.63
CA ILE A 180 2.42 -3.92 -6.35
C ILE A 180 2.39 -5.30 -7.02
N LYS A 181 1.28 -6.02 -6.84
CA LYS A 181 0.99 -7.27 -7.56
C LYS A 181 -0.33 -7.12 -8.30
N ILE A 182 -0.32 -7.51 -9.56
CA ILE A 182 -1.50 -7.58 -10.42
C ILE A 182 -1.80 -9.07 -10.60
N PHE A 183 -3.05 -9.44 -10.33
CA PHE A 183 -3.58 -10.80 -10.52
C PHE A 183 -4.63 -10.71 -11.62
N ASP A 184 -4.19 -10.82 -12.87
CA ASP A 184 -5.04 -10.62 -14.05
C ASP A 184 -6.22 -11.61 -14.07
N ASP A 185 -5.97 -12.89 -13.79
CA ASP A 185 -7.00 -13.94 -13.74
C ASP A 185 -8.10 -13.66 -12.71
N LEU A 186 -7.74 -12.97 -11.63
CA LEU A 186 -8.65 -12.63 -10.54
C LEU A 186 -9.16 -11.19 -10.65
N ASN A 187 -8.75 -10.44 -11.68
CA ASN A 187 -9.11 -9.03 -11.86
C ASN A 187 -8.82 -8.17 -10.61
N ILE A 188 -7.70 -8.44 -9.93
CA ILE A 188 -7.34 -7.84 -8.65
C ILE A 188 -5.97 -7.15 -8.73
N ILE A 189 -5.89 -5.93 -8.18
CA ILE A 189 -4.61 -5.30 -7.81
C ILE A 189 -4.46 -5.33 -6.30
N THR A 190 -3.25 -5.66 -5.84
CA THR A 190 -2.86 -5.54 -4.44
C THR A 190 -1.60 -4.69 -4.28
N VAL A 191 -1.71 -3.66 -3.44
CA VAL A 191 -0.60 -2.78 -3.06
C VAL A 191 -0.19 -3.08 -1.62
N TYR A 192 0.98 -3.69 -1.45
CA TYR A 192 1.61 -3.95 -0.16
C TYR A 192 2.48 -2.75 0.18
N GLY A 193 2.12 -1.97 1.19
CA GLY A 193 2.79 -0.71 1.51
C GLY A 193 3.03 -0.53 2.99
N ASN A 194 4.15 0.10 3.36
CA ASN A 194 4.36 0.59 4.73
C ASN A 194 3.82 2.02 4.83
N PHE A 195 2.97 2.28 5.82
CA PHE A 195 2.40 3.59 6.09
C PHE A 195 3.21 4.47 7.07
N ASP A 196 4.38 4.00 7.52
CA ASP A 196 5.23 4.71 8.46
C ASP A 196 6.13 5.73 7.77
N GLY A 197 6.17 6.96 8.33
CA GLY A 197 7.07 8.04 7.94
C GLY A 197 7.12 8.28 6.42
N ALA A 198 8.33 8.34 5.88
CA ALA A 198 8.59 8.57 4.45
C ALA A 198 8.00 7.49 3.54
N SER A 199 7.92 6.24 4.02
CA SER A 199 7.35 5.13 3.26
C SER A 199 5.84 5.27 3.08
N GLY A 200 5.15 5.79 4.10
CA GLY A 200 3.72 5.99 4.03
C GLY A 200 3.32 7.03 2.99
N VAL A 201 4.14 8.06 2.82
CA VAL A 201 3.88 9.05 1.79
C VAL A 201 4.08 8.47 0.38
N ASP A 202 5.13 7.66 0.14
CA ASP A 202 5.30 6.96 -1.14
C ASP A 202 4.15 5.98 -1.41
N THR A 203 3.73 5.21 -0.39
CA THR A 203 2.58 4.30 -0.49
C THR A 203 1.32 5.05 -0.88
N LEU A 204 1.00 6.17 -0.23
CA LEU A 204 -0.19 6.97 -0.57
C LEU A 204 -0.14 7.56 -1.98
N ASN A 205 1.02 8.05 -2.43
CA ASN A 205 1.17 8.54 -3.79
C ASN A 205 1.03 7.41 -4.83
N CYS A 206 1.50 6.21 -4.50
CA CYS A 206 1.28 5.01 -5.32
C CYS A 206 -0.22 4.71 -5.46
N LEU A 207 -0.95 4.70 -4.35
CA LEU A 207 -2.41 4.47 -4.35
C LEU A 207 -3.14 5.54 -5.17
N ARG A 208 -2.80 6.83 -5.01
CA ARG A 208 -3.36 7.94 -5.81
C ARG A 208 -3.12 7.75 -7.30
N LEU A 209 -1.89 7.41 -7.69
CA LEU A 209 -1.54 7.20 -9.09
C LEU A 209 -2.33 6.04 -9.70
N ILE A 210 -2.41 4.92 -8.98
CA ILE A 210 -3.18 3.75 -9.43
C ILE A 210 -4.66 4.12 -9.57
N ASN A 211 -5.21 4.88 -8.63
CA ASN A 211 -6.59 5.34 -8.72
C ASN A 211 -6.84 6.21 -9.96
N ASN A 212 -5.94 7.14 -10.27
CA ASN A 212 -6.05 7.97 -11.49
C ASN A 212 -5.93 7.15 -12.78
N LEU A 213 -5.18 6.06 -12.74
CA LEU A 213 -5.02 5.12 -13.84
C LEU A 213 -6.10 4.05 -13.87
N ARG A 214 -7.06 4.02 -12.93
CA ARG A 214 -8.07 2.96 -12.81
C ARG A 214 -8.86 2.77 -14.11
N ASN A 215 -9.25 3.86 -14.75
CA ASN A 215 -10.01 3.83 -16.01
C ASN A 215 -9.20 3.31 -17.22
N SER A 216 -7.87 3.26 -17.11
CA SER A 216 -7.00 2.66 -18.14
C SER A 216 -6.97 1.13 -18.10
N SER A 217 -7.59 0.51 -17.08
CA SER A 217 -7.54 -0.94 -16.83
C SER A 217 -8.95 -1.51 -16.81
N THR A 218 -9.46 -1.89 -17.97
CA THR A 218 -10.87 -2.29 -18.18
C THR A 218 -11.32 -3.54 -17.43
N ASN A 219 -10.36 -4.40 -17.04
CA ASN A 219 -10.69 -5.72 -16.50
C ASN A 219 -10.60 -5.77 -14.97
N ILE A 220 -9.98 -4.80 -14.30
CA ILE A 220 -9.67 -4.89 -12.87
C ILE A 220 -10.90 -4.47 -12.06
N LYS A 221 -11.41 -5.40 -11.24
CA LYS A 221 -12.64 -5.24 -10.45
C LYS A 221 -12.35 -4.82 -9.02
N GLU A 222 -11.24 -5.26 -8.44
CA GLU A 222 -10.92 -4.97 -7.04
C GLU A 222 -9.52 -4.40 -6.83
N PHE A 223 -9.45 -3.46 -5.89
CA PHE A 223 -8.22 -2.77 -5.51
C PHE A 223 -8.03 -2.93 -4.02
N TRP A 224 -6.94 -3.57 -3.61
CA TRP A 224 -6.61 -3.85 -2.23
C TRP A 224 -5.34 -3.14 -1.83
N THR A 225 -5.29 -2.65 -0.59
CA THR A 225 -4.04 -2.23 0.03
C THR A 225 -3.82 -2.94 1.36
N LEU A 226 -2.60 -3.40 1.54
CA LEU A 226 -2.19 -4.20 2.68
C LEU A 226 -1.04 -3.49 3.38
N ASN A 227 -1.24 -3.21 4.66
CA ASN A 227 -0.18 -2.63 5.47
C ASN A 227 0.86 -3.70 5.82
N ILE A 228 2.12 -3.44 5.46
CA ILE A 228 3.25 -4.30 5.84
C ILE A 228 4.11 -3.71 6.97
N GLY A 229 3.78 -2.48 7.40
CA GLY A 229 4.36 -1.81 8.55
C GLY A 229 3.92 -2.43 9.87
N THR A 230 4.54 -1.99 10.96
CA THR A 230 4.15 -2.40 12.32
C THR A 230 2.98 -1.59 12.84
N ASP A 231 2.87 -0.32 12.42
CA ASP A 231 1.91 0.60 13.01
C ASP A 231 0.64 0.67 12.16
N VAL A 232 -0.50 0.82 12.84
CA VAL A 232 -1.79 1.08 12.18
C VAL A 232 -1.80 2.56 11.74
N PRO A 233 -2.08 2.88 10.46
CA PRO A 233 -2.26 4.26 10.02
C PRO A 233 -3.41 4.91 10.79
N SER A 234 -3.38 6.24 10.93
CA SER A 234 -4.50 6.96 11.56
C SER A 234 -5.83 6.67 10.85
N LYS A 235 -6.95 6.71 11.59
CA LYS A 235 -8.30 6.52 11.02
C LYS A 235 -8.59 7.43 9.81
N LYS A 236 -8.03 8.64 9.80
CA LYS A 236 -8.15 9.58 8.66
C LYS A 236 -7.49 9.05 7.39
N ILE A 237 -6.34 8.39 7.51
CA ILE A 237 -5.64 7.78 6.38
C ILE A 237 -6.42 6.57 5.87
N ILE A 238 -6.91 5.72 6.77
CA ILE A 238 -7.72 4.55 6.39
C ILE A 238 -8.98 5.01 5.66
N LYS A 239 -9.71 5.99 6.21
CA LYS A 239 -10.88 6.60 5.58
C LYS A 239 -10.57 7.14 4.18
N TYR A 240 -9.46 7.86 4.03
CA TYR A 240 -9.02 8.37 2.73
C TYR A 240 -8.74 7.24 1.71
N ILE A 241 -8.11 6.16 2.15
CA ILE A 241 -7.82 4.99 1.30
C ILE A 241 -9.12 4.32 0.84
N GLU A 242 -10.06 4.11 1.76
CA GLU A 242 -11.27 3.32 1.49
C GLU A 242 -12.34 4.13 0.76
N GLU A 243 -12.57 5.38 1.15
CA GLU A 243 -13.67 6.19 0.61
C GLU A 243 -13.24 7.00 -0.63
N GLU A 244 -12.08 7.66 -0.57
CA GLU A 244 -11.63 8.56 -1.65
C GLU A 244 -10.87 7.82 -2.75
N LEU A 245 -9.98 6.89 -2.36
CA LEU A 245 -9.19 6.10 -3.33
C LEU A 245 -9.88 4.79 -3.72
N GLN A 246 -10.95 4.40 -3.03
CA GLN A 246 -11.71 3.17 -3.30
C GLN A 246 -10.84 1.90 -3.27
N PHE A 247 -9.89 1.85 -2.32
CA PHE A 247 -9.10 0.65 -2.03
C PHE A 247 -9.65 -0.02 -0.77
N LYS A 248 -9.82 -1.34 -0.80
CA LYS A 248 -10.10 -2.11 0.42
C LYS A 248 -8.82 -2.17 1.27
N TYR A 249 -8.85 -1.64 2.49
CA TYR A 249 -7.71 -1.67 3.41
C TYR A 249 -7.69 -2.95 4.26
N ILE A 250 -6.51 -3.54 4.42
CA ILE A 250 -6.25 -4.63 5.36
C ILE A 250 -5.06 -4.26 6.24
N HIS A 251 -5.26 -4.36 7.55
CA HIS A 251 -4.20 -4.19 8.52
C HIS A 251 -3.26 -5.41 8.55
N ASN A 252 -2.03 -5.20 9.00
CA ASN A 252 -1.06 -6.27 9.12
C ASN A 252 -1.46 -7.25 10.23
N HIS A 253 -1.29 -8.54 9.98
CA HIS A 253 -1.31 -9.53 11.04
C HIS A 253 0.11 -9.72 11.56
N MET A 254 0.29 -9.78 12.87
CA MET A 254 1.60 -10.05 13.47
C MET A 254 1.65 -11.52 13.90
N ILE A 255 2.78 -12.19 13.70
CA ILE A 255 3.06 -13.51 14.30
C ILE A 255 4.40 -13.38 15.01
N ASN A 256 4.43 -13.65 16.32
CA ASN A 256 5.61 -13.52 17.18
C ASN A 256 6.31 -12.15 17.06
N GLY A 257 5.53 -11.07 16.99
CA GLY A 257 6.06 -9.70 16.86
C GLY A 257 6.58 -9.34 15.47
N VAL A 258 6.41 -10.21 14.48
CA VAL A 258 6.80 -9.96 13.09
C VAL A 258 5.57 -9.79 12.20
N PRO A 259 5.48 -8.68 11.44
CA PRO A 259 4.59 -8.53 10.28
C PRO A 259 4.54 -9.75 9.34
N VAL A 260 3.42 -10.48 9.32
CA VAL A 260 3.20 -11.64 8.43
C VAL A 260 3.39 -11.24 6.96
N LEU A 261 2.84 -10.08 6.59
CA LEU A 261 2.91 -9.58 5.23
C LEU A 261 4.31 -9.08 4.85
N ARG A 262 5.16 -8.74 5.83
CA ARG A 262 6.57 -8.41 5.57
C ARG A 262 7.41 -9.66 5.33
N GLN A 263 7.10 -10.76 6.01
CA GLN A 263 7.74 -12.06 5.71
C GLN A 263 7.41 -12.51 4.29
N PHE A 264 6.15 -12.35 3.86
CA PHE A 264 5.75 -12.54 2.45
C PHE A 264 6.58 -11.69 1.50
N LEU A 265 6.67 -10.38 1.75
CA LEU A 265 7.43 -9.45 0.93
C LEU A 265 8.89 -9.90 0.80
N ASN A 266 9.54 -10.23 1.91
CA ASN A 266 10.93 -10.70 1.91
C ASN A 266 11.10 -11.98 1.08
N SER A 267 10.16 -12.94 1.18
CA SER A 267 10.20 -14.19 0.41
C SER A 267 9.97 -14.00 -1.11
N GLN A 268 9.17 -13.00 -1.50
CA GLN A 268 8.92 -12.61 -2.89
C GLN A 268 10.00 -11.69 -3.45
N ILE A 269 10.79 -11.07 -2.56
CA ILE A 269 11.93 -10.22 -2.90
C ILE A 269 13.19 -11.07 -3.09
N THR A 270 13.40 -12.13 -2.31
CA THR A 270 14.61 -12.96 -2.44
C THR A 270 14.52 -14.04 -3.50
N ASN A 271 13.31 -14.42 -3.90
CA ASN A 271 13.11 -15.31 -5.04
C ASN A 271 12.84 -14.44 -6.27
N GLU A 272 13.72 -14.51 -7.27
CA GLU A 272 13.27 -14.39 -8.66
C GLU A 272 11.99 -15.23 -8.85
N PRO A 273 11.13 -14.98 -9.85
CA PRO A 273 10.09 -15.94 -10.20
C PRO A 273 10.80 -17.25 -10.56
N LYS A 274 11.09 -18.08 -9.55
CA LYS A 274 11.38 -19.47 -9.73
C LYS A 274 10.11 -19.94 -10.40
N GLU A 275 10.27 -20.32 -11.65
CA GLU A 275 9.29 -21.08 -12.39
C GLU A 275 8.56 -21.96 -11.40
N TYR A 276 7.23 -21.85 -11.43
CA TYR A 276 6.35 -22.67 -10.64
C TYR A 276 6.85 -24.11 -10.76
N ASN A 277 7.49 -24.62 -9.70
CA ASN A 277 8.10 -25.93 -9.77
C ASN A 277 6.95 -26.91 -9.51
N ALA A 278 6.41 -27.45 -10.60
CA ALA A 278 5.27 -28.36 -10.61
C ALA A 278 5.49 -29.61 -9.76
N GLU A 279 6.71 -29.83 -9.24
CA GLU A 279 7.08 -31.00 -8.45
C GLU A 279 6.81 -30.85 -6.94
N THR A 280 6.57 -29.64 -6.40
CA THR A 280 6.32 -29.48 -4.94
C THR A 280 5.32 -28.38 -4.58
N ILE A 281 4.25 -28.74 -3.85
CA ILE A 281 3.34 -27.77 -3.23
C ILE A 281 3.98 -27.21 -1.97
N LYS A 282 4.05 -25.88 -1.85
CA LYS A 282 4.57 -25.18 -0.66
C LYS A 282 3.46 -24.49 0.11
N ARG A 283 3.49 -24.62 1.44
CA ARG A 283 2.59 -23.89 2.33
C ARG A 283 2.94 -22.40 2.29
N ASN A 284 2.13 -21.60 1.59
CA ASN A 284 2.28 -20.15 1.57
C ASN A 284 1.37 -19.51 2.63
N GLN A 285 1.74 -19.72 3.90
CA GLN A 285 0.95 -19.30 5.05
C GLN A 285 0.62 -17.79 5.05
N PRO A 286 1.52 -16.87 4.65
CA PRO A 286 1.17 -15.46 4.55
C PRO A 286 0.06 -15.15 3.53
N PHE A 287 0.08 -15.77 2.35
CA PHE A 287 -0.95 -15.54 1.32
C PHE A 287 -2.28 -16.20 1.72
N PHE A 288 -2.22 -17.35 2.39
CA PHE A 288 -3.38 -18.00 2.98
C PHE A 288 -4.05 -17.13 4.05
N ILE A 289 -3.29 -16.63 5.02
CA ILE A 289 -3.79 -15.68 6.05
C ILE A 289 -4.42 -14.46 5.36
N GLN A 290 -3.76 -13.88 4.37
CA GLN A 290 -4.29 -12.74 3.62
C GLN A 290 -5.66 -13.06 2.99
N ASN A 291 -5.81 -14.21 2.34
CA ASN A 291 -7.07 -14.54 1.69
C ASN A 291 -8.19 -14.83 2.70
N ILE A 292 -7.87 -15.38 3.87
CA ILE A 292 -8.82 -15.48 5.00
C ILE A 292 -9.25 -14.07 5.44
N LEU A 293 -8.31 -13.16 5.70
CA LEU A 293 -8.60 -11.79 6.15
C LEU A 293 -9.42 -11.02 5.10
N ARG A 294 -9.16 -11.23 3.81
CA ARG A 294 -9.96 -10.65 2.72
C ARG A 294 -11.39 -11.16 2.73
N LYS A 295 -11.57 -12.47 2.89
CA LYS A 295 -12.88 -13.11 2.92
C LYS A 295 -13.73 -12.61 4.09
N TYR A 296 -13.15 -12.56 5.29
CA TYR A 296 -13.88 -12.20 6.50
C TYR A 296 -13.74 -10.73 6.91
N LYS A 297 -13.33 -9.83 6.00
CA LYS A 297 -13.06 -8.42 6.32
C LYS A 297 -14.20 -7.75 7.09
N GLU A 298 -15.44 -7.98 6.64
CA GLU A 298 -16.66 -7.42 7.25
C GLU A 298 -17.15 -8.22 8.47
N TYR A 299 -16.51 -9.37 8.75
CA TYR A 299 -16.90 -10.35 9.76
C TYR A 299 -15.79 -10.55 10.81
N ASN A 300 -15.36 -9.44 11.42
CA ASN A 300 -14.38 -9.38 12.53
C ASN A 300 -13.11 -10.23 12.35
N ILE A 301 -12.15 -9.68 11.59
CA ILE A 301 -10.85 -10.31 11.30
C ILE A 301 -9.87 -10.39 12.48
N ASN A 302 -10.19 -9.77 13.62
CA ASN A 302 -9.27 -9.62 14.75
C ASN A 302 -9.59 -10.57 15.92
N THR A 303 -10.56 -11.47 15.74
CA THR A 303 -10.94 -12.44 16.78
C THR A 303 -10.93 -13.86 16.23
N CYS A 304 -10.88 -14.82 17.14
CA CYS A 304 -11.17 -16.21 16.83
C CYS A 304 -12.56 -16.33 16.18
N PHE A 305 -12.67 -17.17 15.17
CA PHE A 305 -13.93 -17.42 14.49
C PHE A 305 -14.98 -18.12 15.37
N CYS A 306 -14.54 -18.81 16.45
CA CYS A 306 -15.43 -19.50 17.39
C CYS A 306 -15.77 -18.66 18.63
N CYS A 307 -14.88 -17.76 19.08
CA CYS A 307 -15.06 -17.07 20.36
C CYS A 307 -14.52 -15.62 20.36
N SER A 308 -14.72 -14.90 21.46
CA SER A 308 -14.28 -13.51 21.62
C SER A 308 -12.77 -13.32 21.82
N TYR A 309 -11.95 -14.37 21.67
CA TYR A 309 -10.50 -14.28 21.81
C TYR A 309 -9.91 -13.32 20.77
N SER A 310 -9.35 -12.20 21.23
CA SER A 310 -8.94 -11.06 20.39
C SER A 310 -7.43 -10.79 20.36
N ILE A 311 -6.62 -11.70 20.89
CA ILE A 311 -5.16 -11.59 20.79
C ILE A 311 -4.76 -12.03 19.38
N VAL A 312 -4.85 -11.09 18.43
CA VAL A 312 -4.61 -11.30 16.99
C VAL A 312 -3.34 -12.11 16.76
N ASN A 313 -2.25 -11.78 17.47
CA ASN A 313 -0.94 -12.41 17.28
C ASN A 313 -0.89 -13.91 17.57
N ASN A 314 -1.87 -14.42 18.31
CA ASN A 314 -1.97 -15.82 18.70
C ASN A 314 -3.03 -16.58 17.89
N LEU A 315 -3.70 -15.91 16.94
CA LEU A 315 -4.63 -16.57 16.04
C LEU A 315 -3.85 -17.41 15.02
N ILE A 316 -4.39 -18.60 14.76
CA ILE A 316 -3.87 -19.61 13.84
C ILE A 316 -4.77 -19.61 12.61
N ALA A 317 -4.15 -19.57 11.43
CA ALA A 317 -4.84 -19.84 10.18
C ALA A 317 -4.95 -21.35 9.97
N SER A 318 -6.13 -21.87 10.29
CA SER A 318 -6.47 -23.29 10.24
C SER A 318 -7.09 -23.62 8.90
N HIS A 319 -6.57 -24.65 8.22
CA HIS A 319 -7.13 -25.13 6.95
C HIS A 319 -8.39 -25.97 7.22
N ILE A 320 -9.46 -25.75 6.46
CA ILE A 320 -10.69 -26.58 6.56
C ILE A 320 -10.39 -27.98 6.02
N HIS A 321 -9.99 -28.04 4.74
CA HIS A 321 -9.35 -29.19 4.12
C HIS A 321 -7.83 -29.05 4.29
N ARG A 322 -7.28 -29.90 5.17
CA ARG A 322 -5.91 -29.74 5.69
C ARG A 322 -4.87 -29.73 4.58
N PHE A 323 -3.83 -28.94 4.77
CA PHE A 323 -2.69 -28.91 3.84
C PHE A 323 -2.06 -30.29 3.63
N ALA A 324 -2.00 -31.13 4.68
CA ALA A 324 -1.49 -32.50 4.56
C ALA A 324 -2.36 -33.37 3.64
N ASP A 325 -3.69 -33.21 3.70
CA ASP A 325 -4.62 -33.95 2.85
C ASP A 325 -4.54 -33.47 1.40
N ILE A 326 -4.48 -32.15 1.17
CA ILE A 326 -4.26 -31.54 -0.15
C ILE A 326 -2.97 -32.07 -0.78
N ARG A 327 -1.88 -32.06 0.00
CA ARG A 327 -0.58 -32.55 -0.44
C ARG A 327 -0.64 -34.01 -0.84
N LYS A 328 -1.31 -34.85 -0.05
CA LYS A 328 -1.50 -36.26 -0.36
C LYS A 328 -2.35 -36.46 -1.62
N GLU A 329 -3.45 -35.70 -1.78
CA GLU A 329 -4.28 -35.77 -2.99
C GLU A 329 -3.49 -35.41 -4.26
N PHE A 330 -2.58 -34.46 -4.16
CA PHE A 330 -1.68 -34.10 -5.26
C PHE A 330 -0.62 -35.17 -5.53
N GLU A 331 0.05 -35.69 -4.49
CA GLU A 331 1.02 -36.80 -4.60
C GLU A 331 0.36 -38.07 -5.19
N ASP A 332 -0.92 -38.30 -4.87
CA ASP A 332 -1.76 -39.38 -5.40
C ASP A 332 -2.34 -39.08 -6.81
N ASN A 333 -2.02 -37.94 -7.44
CA ASN A 333 -2.56 -37.46 -8.73
C ASN A 333 -4.10 -37.33 -8.78
N LYS A 334 -4.76 -37.12 -7.64
CA LYS A 334 -6.21 -36.88 -7.58
C LYS A 334 -6.58 -35.44 -7.93
N ILE A 335 -5.65 -34.51 -7.73
CA ILE A 335 -5.77 -33.10 -8.09
C ILE A 335 -4.48 -32.64 -8.76
N ASP A 336 -4.60 -31.66 -9.66
CA ASP A 336 -3.44 -31.06 -10.30
C ASP A 336 -2.78 -30.00 -9.41
N ALA A 337 -1.62 -29.51 -9.86
CA ALA A 337 -0.82 -28.55 -9.13
C ALA A 337 -1.56 -27.20 -8.95
N ILE A 338 -2.34 -26.77 -9.96
CA ILE A 338 -3.12 -25.54 -9.93
C ILE A 338 -4.16 -25.62 -8.81
N LYS A 339 -4.95 -26.70 -8.77
CA LYS A 339 -5.99 -26.92 -7.77
C LYS A 339 -5.40 -27.06 -6.37
N ALA A 340 -4.30 -27.77 -6.23
CA ALA A 340 -3.64 -27.92 -4.95
C ALA A 340 -3.09 -26.57 -4.43
N THR A 341 -2.57 -25.74 -5.33
CA THR A 341 -2.12 -24.38 -5.01
C THR A 341 -3.30 -23.52 -4.57
N GLU A 342 -4.40 -23.51 -5.35
CA GLU A 342 -5.64 -22.82 -5.02
C GLU A 342 -6.13 -23.20 -3.61
N LEU A 343 -6.24 -24.50 -3.32
CA LEU A 343 -6.69 -24.98 -2.01
C LEU A 343 -5.74 -24.60 -0.88
N SER A 344 -4.43 -24.62 -1.12
CA SER A 344 -3.43 -24.32 -0.09
C SER A 344 -3.42 -22.85 0.35
N ILE A 345 -3.93 -21.96 -0.50
CA ILE A 345 -3.90 -20.51 -0.24
C ILE A 345 -5.29 -19.84 -0.21
N SER A 346 -6.36 -20.56 -0.55
CA SER A 346 -7.70 -19.98 -0.62
C SER A 346 -8.24 -19.58 0.75
N GLY A 347 -8.86 -18.40 0.84
CA GLY A 347 -9.61 -17.97 2.02
C GLY A 347 -10.86 -18.83 2.27
N ASP A 348 -11.39 -19.47 1.23
CA ASP A 348 -12.49 -20.43 1.33
C ASP A 348 -12.08 -21.77 1.94
N ASN A 349 -10.78 -21.95 2.17
CA ASN A 349 -10.26 -23.12 2.83
C ASN A 349 -9.69 -22.80 4.22
N GLY A 350 -10.13 -21.71 4.87
CA GLY A 350 -9.57 -21.37 6.17
C GLY A 350 -10.43 -20.55 7.12
N PHE A 351 -10.03 -20.62 8.39
CA PHE A 351 -10.52 -19.80 9.50
C PHE A 351 -9.35 -19.24 10.31
N MET A 352 -9.56 -18.11 11.00
CA MET A 352 -8.67 -17.65 12.06
C MET A 352 -9.17 -18.19 13.40
N LEU A 353 -8.44 -19.10 14.05
CA LEU A 353 -8.84 -19.73 15.30
C LEU A 353 -7.84 -19.42 16.43
N CYS A 354 -8.29 -19.37 17.68
CA CYS A 354 -7.35 -19.36 18.79
C CYS A 354 -6.70 -20.76 18.94
N PRO A 355 -5.58 -20.90 19.67
CA PRO A 355 -4.86 -22.17 19.75
C PRO A 355 -5.71 -23.36 20.25
N ASN A 356 -6.69 -23.10 21.12
CA ASN A 356 -7.59 -24.14 21.62
C ASN A 356 -8.57 -24.61 20.52
N HIS A 357 -9.28 -23.67 19.88
CA HIS A 357 -10.23 -24.00 18.83
C HIS A 357 -9.57 -24.57 17.57
N ASP A 358 -8.34 -24.17 17.24
CA ASP A 358 -7.54 -24.78 16.17
C ASP A 358 -7.34 -26.28 16.44
N LYS A 359 -6.96 -26.63 17.68
CA LYS A 359 -6.78 -28.03 18.09
C LYS A 359 -8.09 -28.81 18.11
N GLU A 360 -9.16 -28.23 18.64
CA GLU A 360 -10.50 -28.84 18.65
C GLU A 360 -11.01 -29.09 17.23
N PHE A 361 -10.80 -28.14 16.32
CA PHE A 361 -11.19 -28.26 14.92
C PHE A 361 -10.35 -29.32 14.18
N GLU A 362 -9.03 -29.30 14.32
CA GLU A 362 -8.14 -30.33 13.72
C GLU A 362 -8.54 -31.75 14.16
N ASN A 363 -8.91 -31.91 15.44
CA ASN A 363 -9.34 -33.18 16.02
C ASN A 363 -10.81 -33.55 15.72
N GLY A 364 -11.59 -32.67 15.09
CA GLY A 364 -13.00 -32.93 14.79
C GLY A 364 -13.94 -32.83 15.99
N GLN A 365 -13.53 -32.17 17.07
CA GLN A 365 -14.38 -31.88 18.24
C GLN A 365 -15.35 -30.73 17.97
N ILE A 366 -15.00 -29.87 17.02
CA ILE A 366 -15.89 -28.83 16.47
C ILE A 366 -15.85 -28.89 14.95
N TYR A 367 -16.94 -28.50 14.30
CA TYR A 367 -17.02 -28.35 12.85
C TYR A 367 -17.91 -27.19 12.46
N PHE A 368 -17.80 -26.73 11.22
CA PHE A 368 -18.69 -25.70 10.68
C PHE A 368 -19.99 -26.34 10.20
N ASP A 369 -21.11 -26.01 10.84
CA ASP A 369 -22.43 -26.44 10.40
C ASP A 369 -22.99 -25.45 9.36
N VAL A 370 -23.20 -25.95 8.15
CA VAL A 370 -23.71 -25.17 7.02
C VAL A 370 -25.17 -24.72 7.20
N ASN A 371 -25.93 -25.38 8.09
CA ASN A 371 -27.33 -25.01 8.33
C ASN A 371 -27.44 -23.85 9.31
N SER A 372 -26.73 -23.92 10.44
CA SER A 372 -26.67 -22.84 11.43
C SER A 372 -25.65 -21.74 11.09
N LEU A 373 -24.84 -21.94 10.05
CA LEU A 373 -23.81 -21.03 9.56
C LEU A 373 -22.77 -20.65 10.63
N LYS A 374 -22.50 -21.55 11.57
CA LYS A 374 -21.56 -21.34 12.67
C LYS A 374 -20.80 -22.61 13.02
N MET A 375 -19.77 -22.45 13.84
CA MET A 375 -19.10 -23.59 14.46
C MET A 375 -20.01 -24.23 15.51
N VAL A 376 -19.99 -25.56 15.60
CA VAL A 376 -20.73 -26.34 16.60
C VAL A 376 -19.87 -27.51 17.08
N ALA A 377 -20.16 -28.00 18.28
CA ALA A 377 -19.56 -29.25 18.76
C ALA A 377 -19.99 -30.44 17.89
N SER A 378 -19.08 -31.37 17.64
CA SER A 378 -19.41 -32.66 17.05
C SER A 378 -20.24 -33.53 17.99
N ASP A 379 -20.79 -34.62 17.47
CA ASP A 379 -21.52 -35.60 18.27
C ASP A 379 -20.53 -36.42 19.11
N ILE A 380 -20.13 -35.83 20.25
CA ILE A 380 -19.32 -36.48 21.27
C ILE A 380 -20.25 -37.28 22.18
N ASN A 381 -19.84 -38.49 22.57
CA ASN A 381 -20.65 -39.44 23.34
C ASN A 381 -21.13 -38.91 24.71
N GLU A 382 -20.50 -37.87 25.25
CA GLU A 382 -20.81 -37.31 26.56
C GLU A 382 -21.52 -35.95 26.43
N ALA A 383 -22.82 -35.93 26.75
CA ALA A 383 -23.67 -34.73 26.61
C ALA A 383 -23.12 -33.51 27.37
N ALA A 384 -22.59 -33.72 28.58
CA ALA A 384 -21.99 -32.65 29.38
C ALA A 384 -20.76 -32.01 28.70
N GLN A 385 -19.96 -32.81 27.99
CA GLN A 385 -18.81 -32.31 27.23
C GLN A 385 -19.26 -31.52 25.99
N LYS A 386 -20.31 -32.00 25.30
CA LYS A 386 -20.91 -31.31 24.16
C LYS A 386 -21.49 -29.94 24.56
N ASP A 387 -22.20 -29.89 25.68
CA ASP A 387 -22.77 -28.65 26.22
C ASP A 387 -21.67 -27.66 26.64
N TYR A 388 -20.61 -28.17 27.28
CA TYR A 388 -19.45 -27.35 27.64
C TYR A 388 -18.77 -26.74 26.40
N ILE A 389 -18.46 -27.53 25.37
CA ILE A 389 -17.83 -27.03 24.13
C ILE A 389 -18.73 -26.01 23.43
N ASN A 390 -20.03 -26.29 23.31
CA ASN A 390 -20.97 -25.33 22.72
C ASN A 390 -21.04 -24.02 23.51
N SER A 391 -20.87 -24.04 24.83
CA SER A 391 -20.82 -22.81 25.65
C SER A 391 -19.59 -21.94 25.37
N LEU A 392 -18.50 -22.52 24.84
CA LEU A 392 -17.29 -21.79 24.46
C LEU A 392 -17.39 -21.18 23.06
N ILE A 393 -18.32 -21.66 22.23
CA ILE A 393 -18.61 -21.13 20.90
C ILE A 393 -19.64 -20.00 21.01
N VAL A 394 -19.14 -18.77 21.07
CA VAL A 394 -19.97 -17.57 21.32
C VAL A 394 -20.11 -16.66 20.11
N MET A 395 -19.42 -16.97 19.00
CA MET A 395 -19.49 -16.16 17.78
C MET A 395 -20.79 -16.39 17.01
N GLN A 396 -21.25 -15.32 16.35
CA GLN A 396 -22.48 -15.31 15.57
C GLN A 396 -22.39 -16.19 14.30
N PRO A 397 -23.51 -16.44 13.62
CA PRO A 397 -23.52 -17.03 12.29
C PRO A 397 -22.85 -16.13 11.24
N ILE A 398 -22.09 -16.71 10.30
CA ILE A 398 -21.54 -15.94 9.18
C ILE A 398 -22.59 -15.62 8.11
N PRO A 399 -22.41 -14.50 7.38
CA PRO A 399 -23.18 -14.19 6.19
C PRO A 399 -23.12 -15.31 5.14
N LYS A 400 -24.28 -15.66 4.58
CA LYS A 400 -24.43 -16.75 3.61
C LYS A 400 -23.70 -16.49 2.29
N ASP A 401 -23.51 -15.22 1.91
CA ASP A 401 -22.77 -14.78 0.73
C ASP A 401 -21.27 -15.07 0.81
N LEU A 402 -20.73 -15.38 2.01
CA LEU A 402 -19.36 -15.87 2.18
C LEU A 402 -19.23 -17.38 1.89
N LEU A 403 -20.32 -18.09 1.63
CA LEU A 403 -20.31 -19.51 1.29
C LEU A 403 -20.34 -19.70 -0.23
N ASN A 404 -19.23 -20.19 -0.78
CA ASN A 404 -19.16 -20.65 -2.17
C ASN A 404 -18.95 -22.17 -2.24
N ASP A 405 -19.04 -22.72 -3.44
CA ASP A 405 -18.92 -24.16 -3.67
C ASP A 405 -17.58 -24.73 -3.17
N LEU A 406 -16.50 -23.94 -3.28
CA LEU A 406 -15.19 -24.33 -2.78
C LEU A 406 -15.19 -24.49 -1.25
N PHE A 407 -15.75 -23.51 -0.54
CA PHE A 407 -15.88 -23.56 0.91
C PHE A 407 -16.74 -24.74 1.36
N LEU A 408 -17.91 -24.93 0.75
CA LEU A 408 -18.82 -26.03 1.07
C LEU A 408 -18.16 -27.40 0.83
N SER A 409 -17.44 -27.53 -0.28
CA SER A 409 -16.66 -28.74 -0.59
C SER A 409 -15.59 -29.02 0.47
N ASN A 410 -14.85 -28.00 0.92
CA ASN A 410 -13.83 -28.15 1.96
C ASN A 410 -14.44 -28.54 3.31
N VAL A 411 -15.57 -27.92 3.70
CA VAL A 411 -16.30 -28.28 4.93
C VAL A 411 -16.77 -29.73 4.86
N GLN A 412 -17.30 -30.17 3.73
CA GLN A 412 -17.72 -31.57 3.55
C GLN A 412 -16.53 -32.52 3.68
N LYS A 413 -15.37 -32.21 3.08
CA LYS A 413 -14.15 -33.00 3.24
C LYS A 413 -13.72 -33.10 4.71
N HIS A 414 -13.82 -32.00 5.45
CA HIS A 414 -13.51 -31.97 6.88
C HIS A 414 -14.45 -32.87 7.69
N ILE A 415 -15.77 -32.78 7.46
CA ILE A 415 -16.77 -33.61 8.14
C ILE A 415 -16.55 -35.09 7.82
N THR A 416 -16.33 -35.45 6.55
CA THR A 416 -16.08 -36.83 6.16
C THR A 416 -14.83 -37.40 6.86
N ARG A 417 -13.75 -36.62 6.93
CA ARG A 417 -12.51 -37.02 7.62
C ARG A 417 -12.74 -37.25 9.11
N THR A 418 -13.43 -36.33 9.77
CA THR A 418 -13.63 -36.38 11.23
C THR A 418 -14.56 -37.52 11.64
N LYS A 419 -15.60 -37.81 10.84
CA LYS A 419 -16.47 -38.98 11.01
C LYS A 419 -15.78 -40.31 10.75
N ALA A 420 -14.72 -40.36 9.96
CA ALA A 420 -13.96 -41.60 9.72
C ALA A 420 -12.96 -41.93 10.84
N ASN A 421 -12.69 -40.98 11.75
CA ASN A 421 -11.75 -41.13 12.87
C ASN A 421 -12.43 -41.42 14.22
N HIS A 422 -13.76 -41.43 14.24
CA HIS A 422 -14.63 -41.82 15.35
C HIS A 422 -15.40 -43.06 14.94
#